data_AF-A0A1N7LYY1-F1
#
_entry.id   AF-A0A1N7LYY1-F1
#
_cell.length_a   1.000
_cell.length_b   1.000
_cell.length_c   1.000
_cell.angle_alpha   90.00
_cell.angle_beta   90.00
_cell.angle_gamma   90.00
#
_symmetry.space_group_name_H-M   'P 1'
#
loop_
_entity.id
_entity.type
_entity.pdbx_description
1 polymer ?
#
loop_
_entity_poly.entity_id
_entity_poly.type
_entity_poly.pdbx_seq_one_letter_code
_entity_poly.pdbx_strand_id
1 'polypeptide(L)'
;MFERTTIKALLVIAVAYAGIWLPYVVWRNNLPAYLTAPYAVLGLAQAIPVYILNGIGIPGLLQNNGHCGWGWCGPTVFGYVVLVIFWVVVAWLIAWFISNLTSAGKGRS
;
A
#
# COMPACT_ATOMS: atom_id res chain seq x y z
N MET A 1 12.71 -15.33 16.24
CA MET A 1 12.88 -16.35 15.19
C MET A 1 11.57 -16.38 14.41
N PHE A 2 11.53 -15.87 13.17
CA PHE A 2 10.28 -15.85 12.41
C PHE A 2 9.84 -17.28 12.15
N GLU A 3 8.71 -17.66 12.73
CA GLU A 3 8.15 -18.98 12.58
C GLU A 3 7.88 -19.25 11.09
N ARG A 4 8.12 -20.48 10.63
CA ARG A 4 7.97 -20.85 9.21
C ARG A 4 6.54 -20.58 8.71
N THR A 5 5.56 -20.58 9.61
CA THR A 5 4.16 -20.20 9.41
C THR A 5 3.99 -18.71 9.09
N THR A 6 4.69 -17.81 9.79
CA THR A 6 4.64 -16.36 9.53
C THR A 6 5.17 -16.03 8.14
N ILE A 7 6.28 -16.65 7.73
CA ILE A 7 6.85 -16.48 6.39
C ILE A 7 5.85 -16.94 5.31
N LYS A 8 5.21 -18.11 5.51
CA LYS A 8 4.19 -18.61 4.58
C LYS A 8 3.00 -17.66 4.46
N ALA A 9 2.47 -17.15 5.58
CA ALA A 9 1.35 -16.22 5.56
C ALA A 9 1.71 -14.92 4.81
N LEU A 10 2.89 -14.36 5.07
CA LEU A 10 3.38 -13.15 4.40
C LEU A 10 3.53 -13.38 2.89
N LEU A 11 4.04 -14.55 2.49
CA LEU A 11 4.21 -14.92 1.09
C LEU A 11 2.86 -15.07 0.37
N VAL A 12 1.86 -15.70 1.03
CA VAL A 12 0.49 -15.80 0.49
C VAL A 12 -0.14 -14.42 0.32
N ILE A 13 0.01 -13.53 1.31
CA ILE A 13 -0.49 -12.15 1.22
C ILE A 13 0.19 -11.39 0.09
N ALA A 14 1.52 -11.53 -0.05
CA ALA A 14 2.28 -10.89 -1.13
C ALA A 14 1.84 -11.39 -2.52
N VAL A 15 1.63 -12.70 -2.67
CA VAL A 15 1.15 -13.30 -3.93
C VAL A 15 -0.28 -12.88 -4.24
N ALA A 16 -1.18 -12.87 -3.26
CA ALA A 16 -2.55 -12.41 -3.44
C ALA A 16 -2.57 -10.92 -3.85
N TYR A 17 -1.78 -10.09 -3.18
CA TYR A 17 -1.64 -8.67 -3.51
C TYR A 17 -1.10 -8.46 -4.93
N ALA A 18 -0.04 -9.18 -5.30
CA ALA A 18 0.51 -9.15 -6.65
C ALA A 18 -0.54 -9.62 -7.69
N GLY A 19 -1.30 -10.66 -7.38
CA GLY A 19 -2.37 -11.20 -8.22
C GLY A 19 -3.51 -10.21 -8.45
N ILE A 20 -3.88 -9.42 -7.43
CA ILE A 20 -4.90 -8.35 -7.55
C ILE A 20 -4.43 -7.25 -8.50
N TRP A 21 -3.14 -6.89 -8.47
CA TRP A 21 -2.58 -5.87 -9.35
C TRP A 21 -2.23 -6.37 -10.75
N LEU A 22 -2.07 -7.69 -10.93
CA LEU A 22 -1.64 -8.28 -12.20
C LEU A 22 -2.58 -7.92 -13.37
N PRO A 23 -3.93 -8.00 -13.24
CA PRO A 23 -4.83 -7.57 -14.30
C PRO A 23 -4.68 -6.10 -14.67
N TYR A 24 -4.46 -5.23 -13.67
CA TYR A 24 -4.24 -3.81 -13.90
C TYR A 24 -2.96 -3.54 -14.71
N VAL A 25 -1.89 -4.30 -14.45
CA VAL A 25 -0.62 -4.15 -15.18
C VAL A 25 -0.69 -4.74 -16.59
N VAL A 26 -1.27 -5.93 -16.74
CA VAL A 26 -1.33 -6.66 -18.02
C VAL A 26 -2.36 -6.07 -18.97
N TRP A 27 -3.53 -5.70 -18.49
CA TRP A 27 -4.63 -5.16 -19.30
C TRP A 27 -4.79 -3.65 -19.16
N ARG A 28 -3.75 -2.92 -18.74
CA ARG A 28 -3.82 -1.46 -18.49
C ARG A 28 -4.53 -0.65 -19.58
N ASN A 29 -4.29 -0.98 -20.85
CA ASN A 29 -4.82 -0.27 -22.01
C ASN A 29 -6.21 -0.75 -22.45
N ASN A 30 -6.67 -1.90 -21.94
CA ASN A 30 -7.91 -2.56 -22.36
C ASN A 30 -8.78 -3.00 -21.17
N LEU A 31 -8.60 -2.35 -20.02
CA LEU A 31 -9.38 -2.62 -18.81
C LEU A 31 -10.81 -2.14 -19.06
N PRO A 32 -11.83 -3.01 -18.89
CA PRO A 32 -13.20 -2.60 -19.11
C PRO A 32 -13.63 -1.58 -18.06
N ALA A 33 -14.49 -0.63 -18.47
CA ALA A 33 -14.82 0.56 -17.68
C ALA A 33 -15.43 0.27 -16.29
N TYR A 34 -16.01 -0.90 -16.07
CA TYR A 34 -16.51 -1.30 -14.76
C TYR A 34 -15.40 -1.69 -13.78
N LEU A 35 -14.22 -2.09 -14.27
CA LEU A 35 -13.04 -2.40 -13.44
C LEU A 35 -12.14 -1.18 -13.25
N THR A 36 -12.17 -0.19 -14.15
CA THR A 36 -11.32 1.00 -14.01
C THR A 36 -11.66 1.82 -12.77
N ALA A 37 -12.95 1.96 -12.43
CA ALA A 37 -13.40 2.68 -11.22
C ALA A 37 -12.85 2.09 -9.90
N PRO A 38 -13.01 0.79 -9.60
CA PRO A 38 -12.47 0.22 -8.36
C PRO A 38 -10.94 0.23 -8.33
N TYR A 39 -10.25 -0.02 -9.45
CA TYR A 39 -8.78 0.08 -9.48
C TYR A 39 -8.29 1.51 -9.29
N ALA A 40 -9.01 2.52 -9.79
CA ALA A 40 -8.68 3.92 -9.54
C ALA A 40 -8.82 4.26 -8.05
N VAL A 41 -9.88 3.80 -7.39
CA VAL A 41 -10.07 4.00 -5.94
C VAL A 41 -8.99 3.27 -5.13
N LEU A 42 -8.65 2.03 -5.49
CA LEU A 42 -7.58 1.27 -4.83
C LEU A 42 -6.23 1.99 -4.99
N GLY A 43 -5.88 2.37 -6.22
CA GLY A 43 -4.63 3.10 -6.49
C GLY A 43 -4.55 4.44 -5.75
N LEU A 44 -5.66 5.18 -5.67
CA LEU A 44 -5.74 6.41 -4.88
C LEU A 44 -5.54 6.12 -3.39
N ALA A 45 -6.24 5.14 -2.83
CA ALA A 45 -6.11 4.76 -1.43
C ALA A 45 -4.65 4.39 -1.07
N GLN A 46 -3.94 3.71 -1.97
CA GLN A 46 -2.53 3.41 -1.78
C GLN A 46 -1.62 4.65 -1.89
N ALA A 47 -1.93 5.60 -2.79
CA ALA A 47 -1.10 6.76 -3.08
C ALA A 47 -1.30 7.94 -2.12
N ILE A 48 -2.46 8.07 -1.48
CA ILE A 48 -2.79 9.16 -0.54
C ILE A 48 -1.67 9.45 0.49
N PRO A 49 -1.04 8.47 1.14
CA PRO A 49 0.05 8.73 2.09
C PRO A 49 1.20 9.54 1.49
N VAL A 50 1.56 9.28 0.23
CA VAL A 50 2.65 10.00 -0.48
C VAL A 50 2.23 11.43 -0.80
N TYR A 51 0.96 11.66 -1.14
CA TYR A 51 0.41 13.01 -1.31
C TYR A 51 0.40 13.79 0.01
N ILE A 52 0.04 13.16 1.13
CA ILE A 52 0.09 13.77 2.46
C ILE A 52 1.53 14.15 2.81
N LEU A 53 2.48 13.23 2.61
CA LEU A 53 3.90 13.45 2.91
C LEU A 53 4.53 14.52 2.02
N ASN A 54 4.13 14.63 0.75
CA ASN A 54 4.52 15.74 -0.11
C ASN A 54 3.90 17.07 0.33
N GLY A 55 2.66 17.05 0.83
CA GLY A 55 2.01 18.22 1.45
C GLY A 55 2.71 18.73 2.72
N ILE A 56 3.38 17.84 3.46
CA ILE A 56 4.24 18.20 4.61
C ILE A 56 5.59 18.80 4.16
N GLY A 57 5.89 18.76 2.86
CA GLY A 57 7.05 19.41 2.26
C GLY A 57 8.24 18.48 2.00
N ILE A 58 8.06 17.15 1.94
CA ILE A 58 9.13 16.23 1.53
C ILE A 58 9.26 16.28 0.00
N PRO A 59 10.35 16.84 -0.55
CA PRO A 59 10.50 17.01 -2.00
C PRO A 59 10.82 15.67 -2.68
N GLY A 60 10.40 15.53 -3.94
CA GLY A 60 10.74 14.37 -4.76
C GLY A 60 9.89 13.12 -4.52
N LEU A 61 8.80 13.20 -3.73
CA LEU A 61 7.87 12.10 -3.53
C LEU A 61 6.92 11.91 -4.72
N LEU A 62 6.51 13.02 -5.34
CA LEU A 62 5.68 13.02 -6.53
C LEU A 62 6.44 13.60 -7.71
N GLN A 63 6.10 13.09 -8.90
CA GLN A 63 6.58 13.65 -10.14
C GLN A 63 6.18 15.13 -10.23
N ASN A 64 7.09 16.00 -10.65
CA ASN A 64 6.92 17.46 -10.61
C ASN A 64 6.49 18.03 -9.25
N ASN A 65 6.82 17.39 -8.12
CA ASN A 65 6.42 17.82 -6.76
C ASN A 65 4.90 18.03 -6.58
N GLY A 66 4.07 17.36 -7.38
CA GLY A 66 2.61 17.53 -7.35
C GLY A 66 2.07 18.58 -8.34
N HIS A 67 2.92 19.26 -9.11
CA HIS A 67 2.50 20.21 -10.15
C HIS A 67 2.06 19.49 -11.45
N CYS A 68 1.02 18.65 -11.38
CA CYS A 68 0.43 18.00 -12.57
C CYS A 68 -0.88 18.65 -13.05
N GLY A 69 -1.15 19.90 -12.63
CA GLY A 69 -2.35 20.64 -13.01
C GLY A 69 -3.62 19.97 -12.48
N TRP A 70 -4.51 19.58 -13.39
CA TRP A 70 -5.76 18.88 -13.09
C TRP A 70 -5.60 17.36 -12.94
N GLY A 71 -4.41 16.82 -13.21
CA GLY A 71 -4.10 15.40 -13.13
C GLY A 71 -3.48 14.99 -11.80
N TRP A 72 -3.61 13.70 -11.47
CA TRP A 72 -2.90 13.09 -10.35
C TRP A 72 -1.47 12.77 -10.77
N CYS A 73 -0.47 13.39 -10.12
CA CYS A 73 0.93 13.03 -10.34
C CYS A 73 1.25 11.61 -9.86
N GLY A 74 1.90 10.81 -10.71
CA GLY A 74 2.48 9.54 -10.25
C GLY A 74 3.52 9.76 -9.14
N PRO A 75 3.64 8.81 -8.18
CA PRO A 75 4.79 8.77 -7.29
C PRO A 75 6.08 8.61 -8.09
N THR A 76 7.17 9.23 -7.64
CA THR A 76 8.50 8.94 -8.18
C THR A 76 9.01 7.59 -7.64
N VAL A 77 10.16 7.11 -8.13
CA VAL A 77 10.83 5.93 -7.56
C VAL A 77 11.05 6.09 -6.04
N PHE A 78 11.45 7.29 -5.61
CA PHE A 78 11.61 7.61 -4.19
C PHE A 78 10.27 7.60 -3.45
N GLY A 79 9.21 8.15 -4.05
CA GLY A 79 7.85 8.08 -3.52
C GLY A 79 7.35 6.65 -3.32
N TYR A 80 7.65 5.74 -4.25
CA TYR A 80 7.32 4.31 -4.11
C TYR A 80 8.09 3.65 -2.95
N VAL A 81 9.37 3.98 -2.76
CA VAL A 81 10.15 3.46 -1.62
C VAL A 81 9.53 3.91 -0.29
N VAL A 82 9.22 5.20 -0.16
CA VAL A 82 8.56 5.75 1.04
C VAL A 82 7.19 5.12 1.27
N LEU A 83 6.42 4.91 0.20
CA LEU A 83 5.10 4.27 0.25
C LEU A 83 5.19 2.83 0.75
N VAL A 84 6.16 2.05 0.24
CA VAL A 84 6.38 0.67 0.72
C VAL A 84 6.75 0.66 2.19
N ILE A 85 7.66 1.54 2.62
CA ILE A 85 8.06 1.65 4.04
C ILE A 85 6.85 2.00 4.90
N PHE A 86 6.04 2.99 4.48
CA PHE A 86 4.84 3.41 5.20
C PHE A 86 3.87 2.22 5.40
N TRP A 87 3.57 1.48 4.33
CA TRP A 87 2.66 0.34 4.43
C TRP A 87 3.22 -0.84 5.23
N VAL A 88 4.53 -1.08 5.20
CA VAL A 88 5.19 -2.06 6.08
C VAL A 88 5.04 -1.67 7.55
N VAL A 89 5.22 -0.39 7.88
CA VAL A 89 5.02 0.12 9.25
C VAL A 89 3.55 0.00 9.67
N VAL A 90 2.61 0.33 8.80
CA VAL A 90 1.16 0.16 9.06
C VAL A 90 0.82 -1.32 9.32
N ALA A 91 1.31 -2.24 8.48
CA ALA A 91 1.10 -3.66 8.66
C ALA A 91 1.71 -4.17 9.98
N TRP A 92 2.89 -3.66 10.34
CA TRP A 92 3.55 -3.98 11.61
C TRP A 92 2.74 -3.47 12.81
N LEU A 93 2.22 -2.24 12.76
CA LEU A 93 1.35 -1.68 13.82
C LEU A 93 0.05 -2.47 13.97
N ILE A 94 -0.56 -2.90 12.86
CA ILE A 94 -1.77 -3.75 12.88
C ILE A 94 -1.44 -5.09 13.54
N ALA A 95 -0.35 -5.74 13.15
CA ALA A 95 0.07 -7.01 13.73
C ALA A 95 0.39 -6.86 15.23
N TRP A 96 1.07 -5.78 15.61
CA TRP A 96 1.35 -5.45 17.01
C TRP A 96 0.07 -5.24 17.81
N PHE A 97 -0.91 -4.49 17.27
CA PHE A 97 -2.18 -4.24 17.92
C PHE A 97 -2.98 -5.53 18.12
N ILE A 98 -3.07 -6.38 17.10
CA ILE A 98 -3.73 -7.69 17.18
C ILE A 98 -3.03 -8.57 18.23
N SER A 99 -1.70 -8.59 18.24
CA SER A 99 -0.91 -9.38 19.20
C SER A 99 -1.11 -8.88 20.64
N ASN A 100 -1.20 -7.56 20.82
CA ASN A 100 -1.43 -6.92 22.11
C ASN A 100 -2.83 -7.24 22.64
N LEU A 101 -3.87 -7.15 21.80
CA LEU A 101 -5.24 -7.53 22.14
C LEU A 101 -5.35 -9.02 22.49
N THR A 102 -4.69 -9.88 21.70
CA THR A 102 -4.70 -11.34 21.93
C THR A 102 -3.98 -11.71 23.23
N SER A 103 -2.87 -11.04 23.55
CA SER A 103 -2.14 -11.26 24.80
C SER A 103 -2.91 -10.74 26.02
N ALA A 104 -3.61 -9.61 25.89
CA ALA A 104 -4.48 -9.07 26.93
C ALA A 104 -5.68 -10.00 27.24
N GLY A 105 -6.21 -10.71 26.24
CA GLY A 105 -7.26 -11.71 26.44
C GLY A 105 -6.79 -12.97 27.17
N LYS A 106 -5.51 -13.34 27.01
CA LYS A 106 -4.96 -14.58 27.59
C LYS A 106 -4.66 -14.49 29.10
N GLY A 107 -4.51 -13.28 29.64
CA GLY A 107 -4.37 -13.05 31.09
C GLY A 107 -5.70 -13.03 31.87
N ARG A 108 -6.84 -13.28 31.20
CA ARG A 108 -8.19 -13.24 31.79
C ARG A 108 -8.88 -14.62 31.85
N SER A 109 -8.17 -15.69 31.50
CA SER A 109 -8.62 -17.08 31.60
C SER A 109 -7.98 -17.80 32.78
#